data_AF-A0A2U8QMJ2-F1
#
_entry.id   AF-A0A2U8QMJ2-F1
#
_cell.length_a   1.000
_cell.length_b   1.000
_cell.length_c   1.000
_cell.angle_alpha   90.00
_cell.angle_beta   90.00
_cell.angle_gamma   90.00
#
_symmetry.space_group_name_H-M   'P 1'
#
loop_
_entity.id
_entity.type
_entity.pdbx_description
1 polymer ?
#
loop_
_entity_poly.entity_id
_entity_poly.type
_entity_poly.pdbx_seq_one_letter_code
_entity_poly.pdbx_strand_id
1 'polypeptide(L)'
;MRYTDIAIIGGGLAGSTAAAMLGRADISTVLIDPHESYPADFRVEKLSGQEQLGRFSRTGIAESVLRRATFAGENWIARFGRLLDKAPSRQFNILYDSLVNAGRDEITASVERICAKAMNGMDADKIAAFYADPVKRDCDQWAAAKAFDFRSVSIATSPYWTAQRSARFMAWSSQGLLRRLGGAFHLEPNFLGHSSSSSSSSSSSRSSSSPSSSSLPSA
;
A
#
# COMPACT_ATOMS: atom_id res chain seq x y z
N MET A 1 -18.07 -22.00 25.69
CA MET A 1 -17.16 -21.63 24.59
C MET A 1 -17.72 -20.39 23.92
N ARG A 2 -16.90 -19.38 23.61
CA ARG A 2 -17.32 -18.23 22.79
C ARG A 2 -17.31 -18.68 21.33
N TYR A 3 -18.35 -18.34 20.57
CA TYR A 3 -18.45 -18.65 19.15
C TYR A 3 -18.37 -17.34 18.35
N THR A 4 -17.58 -17.35 17.28
CA THR A 4 -17.44 -16.25 16.33
C THR A 4 -17.15 -16.86 14.95
N ASP A 5 -17.62 -16.23 13.89
CA ASP A 5 -17.41 -16.75 12.53
C ASP A 5 -16.00 -16.40 12.04
N ILE A 6 -15.49 -15.22 12.42
CA ILE A 6 -14.18 -14.72 11.97
C ILE A 6 -13.35 -14.22 13.15
N ALA A 7 -12.14 -14.76 13.31
CA ALA A 7 -11.14 -14.22 14.22
C ALA A 7 -10.02 -13.51 13.44
N ILE A 8 -9.81 -12.24 13.74
CA ILE A 8 -8.73 -11.42 13.18
C ILE A 8 -7.59 -11.35 14.18
N ILE A 9 -6.42 -11.84 13.80
CA ILE A 9 -5.20 -11.77 14.61
C ILE A 9 -4.35 -10.59 14.15
N GLY A 10 -4.26 -9.55 14.98
CA GLY A 10 -3.51 -8.32 14.76
C GLY A 10 -4.38 -7.18 14.25
N GLY A 11 -4.43 -6.09 15.01
CA GLY A 11 -5.17 -4.87 14.73
C GLY A 11 -4.33 -3.79 14.04
N GLY A 12 -3.37 -4.16 13.19
CA GLY A 12 -2.70 -3.21 12.29
C GLY A 12 -3.64 -2.71 11.18
N LEU A 13 -3.10 -2.07 10.14
CA LEU A 13 -3.92 -1.48 9.06
C LEU A 13 -4.89 -2.50 8.43
N ALA A 14 -4.39 -3.67 8.04
CA ALA A 14 -5.23 -4.69 7.41
C ALA A 14 -6.31 -5.22 8.35
N GLY A 15 -5.93 -5.54 9.60
CA GLY A 15 -6.86 -6.10 10.59
C GLY A 15 -7.93 -5.10 11.04
N SER A 16 -7.56 -3.84 11.28
CA SER A 16 -8.55 -2.80 11.63
C SER A 16 -9.49 -2.49 10.48
N THR A 17 -8.97 -2.44 9.24
CA THR A 17 -9.80 -2.26 8.04
C THR A 17 -10.78 -3.43 7.88
N ALA A 18 -10.30 -4.67 8.00
CA ALA A 18 -11.14 -5.87 7.90
C ALA A 18 -12.19 -5.92 9.01
N ALA A 19 -11.81 -5.65 10.26
CA ALA A 19 -12.72 -5.59 11.39
C ALA A 19 -13.82 -4.55 11.19
N ALA A 20 -13.47 -3.34 10.75
CA ALA A 20 -14.45 -2.29 10.47
C ALA A 20 -15.41 -2.67 9.32
N MET A 21 -14.90 -3.31 8.26
CA MET A 21 -15.72 -3.76 7.14
C MET A 21 -16.67 -4.89 7.53
N LEU A 22 -16.19 -5.90 8.26
CA LEU A 22 -16.99 -7.05 8.71
C LEU A 22 -18.02 -6.62 9.76
N GLY A 23 -17.65 -5.75 10.69
CA GLY A 23 -18.57 -5.18 11.68
C GLY A 23 -19.72 -4.40 11.05
N ARG A 24 -19.44 -3.59 10.01
CA ARG A 24 -20.49 -2.91 9.21
C ARG A 24 -21.38 -3.86 8.42
N ALA A 25 -20.87 -5.04 8.07
CA ALA A 25 -21.64 -6.09 7.39
C ALA A 25 -22.38 -7.01 8.37
N ASP A 26 -22.33 -6.71 9.68
CA ASP A 26 -22.93 -7.51 10.76
C ASP A 26 -22.47 -8.98 10.78
N ILE A 27 -21.21 -9.21 10.41
CA ILE A 27 -20.58 -10.54 10.46
C ILE A 27 -19.93 -10.74 11.82
N SER A 28 -20.26 -11.83 12.51
CA SER A 28 -19.70 -12.16 13.83
C SER A 28 -18.18 -12.25 13.77
N THR A 29 -17.52 -11.24 14.33
CA THR A 29 -16.07 -11.05 14.21
C THR A 29 -15.48 -10.69 15.57
N VAL A 30 -14.32 -11.28 15.88
CA VAL A 30 -13.48 -10.86 17.00
C VAL A 30 -12.14 -10.35 16.49
N LEU A 31 -11.66 -9.23 17.04
CA LEU A 31 -10.33 -8.69 16.80
C LEU A 31 -9.44 -8.94 18.03
N ILE A 32 -8.33 -9.65 17.81
CA ILE A 32 -7.35 -9.97 18.85
C ILE A 32 -6.06 -9.21 18.55
N ASP A 33 -5.66 -8.30 19.43
CA ASP A 33 -4.43 -7.52 19.29
C ASP A 33 -3.79 -7.29 20.66
N PRO A 34 -2.45 -7.33 20.80
CA PRO A 34 -1.80 -7.11 22.08
C PRO A 34 -1.91 -5.68 22.60
N HIS A 35 -2.37 -4.73 21.79
CA HIS A 35 -2.48 -3.33 22.16
C HIS A 35 -3.93 -2.85 22.08
N GLU A 36 -4.42 -2.22 23.14
CA GLU A 36 -5.73 -1.59 23.16
C GLU A 36 -5.81 -0.45 22.13
N SER A 37 -4.85 0.47 22.19
CA SER A 37 -4.56 1.49 21.18
C SER A 37 -3.23 1.17 20.48
N TYR A 38 -3.15 1.38 19.16
CA TYR A 38 -1.91 1.10 18.44
C TYR A 38 -0.81 2.09 18.92
N PRO A 39 0.37 1.59 19.33
CA PRO A 39 1.41 2.42 19.92
C PRO A 39 2.06 3.35 18.89
N ALA A 40 2.76 4.38 19.38
CA ALA A 40 3.54 5.25 18.52
C ALA A 40 4.56 4.45 17.70
N ASP A 41 4.60 4.72 16.39
CA ASP A 41 5.44 4.00 15.42
C ASP A 41 6.10 5.03 14.50
N PHE A 42 7.43 5.03 14.42
CA PHE A 42 8.20 5.94 13.57
C PHE A 42 8.16 5.46 12.11
N ARG A 43 6.94 5.37 11.57
CA ARG A 43 6.64 5.01 10.20
C ARG A 43 5.58 5.98 9.66
N VAL A 44 5.78 6.39 8.41
CA VAL A 44 4.89 7.33 7.73
C VAL A 44 4.39 6.66 6.46
N GLU A 45 3.09 6.75 6.24
CA GLU A 45 2.44 6.25 5.04
C GLU A 45 2.08 7.39 4.11
N LYS A 46 2.17 7.11 2.81
CA LYS A 46 1.78 8.02 1.74
C LYS A 46 0.66 7.39 0.92
N LEU A 47 -0.52 8.00 1.00
CA LEU A 47 -1.68 7.63 0.21
C LEU A 47 -1.75 8.56 -1.00
N SER A 48 -1.67 8.01 -2.21
CA SER A 48 -1.51 8.83 -3.41
C SER A 48 -2.12 8.22 -4.66
N GLY A 49 -2.54 9.09 -5.58
CA GLY A 49 -3.11 8.67 -6.85
C GLY A 49 -4.58 8.30 -6.75
N GLN A 50 -5.28 8.44 -7.88
CA GLN A 50 -6.72 8.24 -7.95
C GLN A 50 -7.12 6.79 -7.66
N GLU A 51 -6.36 5.83 -8.16
CA GLU A 51 -6.67 4.42 -7.99
C GLU A 51 -6.53 3.96 -6.53
N GLN A 52 -5.42 4.29 -5.86
CA GLN A 52 -5.22 3.93 -4.46
C GLN A 52 -6.27 4.58 -3.56
N LEU A 53 -6.52 5.88 -3.74
CA LEU A 53 -7.55 6.59 -2.97
C LEU A 53 -8.95 6.03 -3.27
N GLY A 54 -9.25 5.70 -4.53
CA GLY A 54 -10.52 5.10 -4.91
C GLY A 54 -10.74 3.72 -4.30
N ARG A 55 -9.71 2.86 -4.27
CA ARG A 55 -9.76 1.57 -3.56
C ARG A 55 -9.91 1.77 -2.06
N PHE A 56 -9.19 2.74 -1.50
CA PHE A 56 -9.26 3.03 -0.07
C PHE A 56 -10.64 3.54 0.33
N SER A 57 -11.28 4.41 -0.46
CA SER A 57 -12.65 4.87 -0.22
C SER A 57 -13.67 3.74 -0.12
N ARG A 58 -13.51 2.67 -0.92
CA ARG A 58 -14.42 1.49 -0.87
C ARG A 58 -14.35 0.71 0.44
N THR A 59 -13.31 0.91 1.24
CA THR A 59 -13.23 0.28 2.57
C THR A 59 -14.20 0.91 3.57
N GLY A 60 -14.66 2.15 3.33
CA GLY A 60 -15.49 2.92 4.25
C GLY A 60 -14.72 3.63 5.37
N ILE A 61 -13.41 3.40 5.53
CA ILE A 61 -12.60 4.06 6.58
C ILE A 61 -11.77 5.25 6.07
N ALA A 62 -11.73 5.45 4.75
CA ALA A 62 -10.84 6.43 4.13
C ALA A 62 -11.10 7.85 4.61
N GLU A 63 -12.35 8.27 4.75
CA GLU A 63 -12.66 9.64 5.17
C GLU A 63 -12.09 9.93 6.58
N SER A 64 -12.32 9.02 7.52
CA SER A 64 -11.82 9.12 8.90
C SER A 64 -10.30 9.21 8.95
N VAL A 65 -9.63 8.38 8.15
CA VAL A 65 -8.17 8.38 8.02
C VAL A 65 -7.66 9.67 7.37
N LEU A 66 -8.25 10.09 6.25
CA LEU A 66 -7.80 11.26 5.50
C LEU A 66 -7.98 12.56 6.29
N ARG A 67 -8.95 12.63 7.21
CA ARG A 67 -9.09 13.76 8.16
C ARG A 67 -7.89 13.91 9.11
N ARG A 68 -7.15 12.83 9.38
CA ARG A 68 -5.92 12.85 10.20
C ARG A 68 -4.63 12.94 9.38
N ALA A 69 -4.74 12.93 8.06
CA ALA A 69 -3.60 13.02 7.17
C ALA A 69 -3.30 14.47 6.80
N THR A 70 -2.03 14.75 6.51
CA THR A 70 -1.59 16.03 5.95
C THR A 70 -1.64 15.96 4.43
N PHE A 71 -2.44 16.82 3.81
CA PHE A 71 -2.50 16.93 2.36
C PHE A 71 -1.24 17.61 1.80
N ALA A 72 -0.59 16.97 0.84
CA ALA A 72 0.51 17.51 0.06
C ALA A 72 0.04 17.77 -1.39
N GLY A 73 -0.27 19.04 -1.67
CA GLY A 73 -0.77 19.49 -2.98
C GLY A 73 0.29 19.56 -4.08
N GLU A 74 1.57 19.44 -3.73
CA GLU A 74 2.69 19.56 -4.64
C GLU A 74 3.82 18.60 -4.27
N ASN A 75 4.53 18.10 -5.28
CA ASN A 75 5.83 17.45 -5.12
C ASN A 75 6.91 18.36 -5.68
N TRP A 76 7.89 18.68 -4.86
CA TRP A 76 9.05 19.45 -5.27
C TRP A 76 10.16 18.51 -5.69
N ILE A 77 10.56 18.58 -6.95
CA ILE A 77 11.63 17.75 -7.51
C ILE A 77 12.88 18.60 -7.57
N ALA A 78 13.82 18.34 -6.65
CA ALA A 78 15.11 18.99 -6.62
C ALA A 78 16.23 17.98 -6.85
N ARG A 79 17.25 18.36 -7.64
CA ARG A 79 18.49 17.58 -7.80
C ARG A 79 19.68 18.53 -7.94
N PHE A 80 20.84 18.09 -7.42
CA PHE A 80 22.10 18.84 -7.47
C PHE A 80 21.95 20.30 -6.98
N GLY A 81 21.18 20.50 -5.89
CA GLY A 81 20.94 21.83 -5.31
C GLY A 81 19.97 22.72 -6.10
N ARG A 82 19.34 22.22 -7.17
CA ARG A 82 18.43 22.99 -8.03
C ARG A 82 17.02 22.43 -7.96
N LEU A 83 16.03 23.32 -7.79
CA LEU A 83 14.61 22.98 -7.91
C LEU A 83 14.22 22.89 -9.40
N LEU A 84 13.92 21.67 -9.84
CA LEU A 84 13.62 21.35 -11.24
C LEU A 84 12.13 21.56 -11.53
N ASP A 85 11.26 20.92 -10.75
CA ASP A 85 9.81 20.92 -10.98
C ASP A 85 9.03 21.08 -9.65
N LYS A 86 7.84 21.68 -9.74
CA LYS A 86 6.80 21.68 -8.71
C LYS A 86 5.57 21.01 -9.32
N ALA A 87 5.52 19.70 -9.22
CA ALA A 87 4.46 18.92 -9.84
C ALA A 87 3.22 18.92 -8.94
N PRO A 88 2.02 19.29 -9.44
CA PRO A 88 0.79 19.12 -8.70
C PRO A 88 0.63 17.68 -8.24
N SER A 89 0.13 17.49 -7.02
CA SER A 89 0.03 16.18 -6.42
C SER A 89 -1.21 16.07 -5.55
N ARG A 90 -1.78 14.87 -5.52
CA ARG A 90 -2.87 14.53 -4.61
C ARG A 90 -2.39 13.44 -3.67
N GLN A 91 -1.57 13.85 -2.71
CA GLN A 91 -0.93 12.97 -1.74
C GLN A 91 -1.39 13.32 -0.34
N PHE A 92 -1.55 12.31 0.49
CA PHE A 92 -1.88 12.43 1.89
C PHE A 92 -0.84 11.67 2.68
N ASN A 93 -0.15 12.38 3.58
CA ASN A 93 0.89 11.81 4.42
C ASN A 93 0.35 11.67 5.84
N ILE A 94 0.54 10.52 6.45
CA ILE A 94 -0.01 10.22 7.78
C ILE A 94 0.96 9.33 8.54
N LEU A 95 1.12 9.57 9.84
CA LEU A 95 1.86 8.66 10.71
C LEU A 95 1.13 7.32 10.79
N TYR A 96 1.86 6.21 10.80
CA TYR A 96 1.27 4.89 10.75
C TYR A 96 0.38 4.59 11.96
N ASP A 97 0.77 5.06 13.14
CA ASP A 97 -0.04 4.95 14.36
C ASP A 97 -1.40 5.68 14.21
N SER A 98 -1.38 6.88 13.65
CA SER A 98 -2.54 7.72 13.41
C SER A 98 -3.47 7.10 12.36
N LEU A 99 -2.89 6.48 11.33
CA LEU A 99 -3.60 5.71 10.32
C LEU A 99 -4.31 4.50 10.94
N VAL A 100 -3.60 3.68 11.70
CA VAL A 100 -4.17 2.48 12.31
C VAL A 100 -5.24 2.85 13.34
N ASN A 101 -4.98 3.81 14.21
CA ASN A 101 -5.94 4.24 15.21
C ASN A 101 -7.19 4.85 14.58
N ALA A 102 -7.06 5.66 13.51
CA ALA A 102 -8.23 6.12 12.76
C ALA A 102 -9.05 4.97 12.17
N GLY A 103 -8.41 3.92 11.64
CA GLY A 103 -9.11 2.72 11.19
C GLY A 103 -9.77 1.94 12.34
N ARG A 104 -9.13 1.89 13.51
CA ARG A 104 -9.65 1.22 14.72
C ARG A 104 -10.87 1.94 15.31
N ASP A 105 -10.95 3.26 15.16
CA ASP A 105 -12.09 4.06 15.61
C ASP A 105 -13.35 3.82 14.78
N GLU A 106 -13.20 3.27 13.56
CA GLU A 106 -14.30 2.89 12.68
C GLU A 106 -14.83 1.46 12.93
N ILE A 107 -14.25 0.74 13.91
CA ILE A 107 -14.71 -0.60 14.29
C ILE A 107 -15.97 -0.46 15.14
N THR A 108 -17.07 -1.09 14.72
CA THR A 108 -18.35 -1.07 15.42
C THR A 108 -18.27 -1.83 16.75
N ALA A 109 -19.13 -1.46 17.70
CA ALA A 109 -19.21 -2.13 19.00
C ALA A 109 -19.65 -3.62 18.91
N SER A 110 -20.21 -4.04 17.76
CA SER A 110 -20.54 -5.45 17.48
C SER A 110 -19.31 -6.34 17.31
N VAL A 111 -18.14 -5.77 16.99
CA VAL A 111 -16.88 -6.52 16.88
C VAL A 111 -16.22 -6.57 18.25
N GLU A 112 -16.17 -7.76 18.85
CA GLU A 112 -15.50 -7.95 20.13
C GLU A 112 -13.99 -7.67 19.98
N ARG A 113 -13.40 -6.94 20.92
CA ARG A 113 -11.96 -6.66 20.96
C ARG A 113 -11.32 -7.34 22.16
N ILE A 114 -10.35 -8.21 21.90
CA ILE A 114 -9.57 -8.89 22.92
C ILE A 114 -8.16 -8.32 22.92
N CYS A 115 -7.80 -7.64 24.01
CA CYS A 115 -6.43 -7.15 24.22
C CYS A 115 -5.54 -8.32 24.69
N ALA A 116 -5.00 -9.08 23.75
CA ALA A 116 -4.18 -10.24 24.03
C ALA A 116 -3.23 -10.55 22.87
N LYS A 117 -2.14 -11.25 23.20
CA LYS A 117 -1.24 -11.81 22.19
C LYS A 117 -1.69 -13.23 21.85
N ALA A 118 -1.95 -13.48 20.57
CA ALA A 118 -2.17 -14.84 20.09
C ALA A 118 -0.89 -15.66 20.28
N MET A 119 -1.00 -16.77 21.00
CA MET A 119 0.08 -17.73 21.23
C MET A 119 -0.19 -18.99 20.40
N ASN A 120 0.85 -19.76 20.06
CA ASN A 120 0.77 -20.94 19.19
C ASN A 120 0.22 -20.60 17.80
N GLY A 121 0.99 -19.79 17.06
CA GLY A 121 0.64 -19.33 15.71
C GLY A 121 0.67 -20.45 14.65
N MET A 122 0.91 -20.06 13.40
CA MET A 122 1.02 -21.03 12.31
C MET A 122 2.26 -21.92 12.46
N ASP A 123 2.09 -23.20 12.18
CA ASP A 123 3.18 -24.17 12.11
C ASP A 123 4.26 -23.72 11.11
N ALA A 124 5.52 -24.05 11.41
CA ALA A 124 6.66 -23.66 10.59
C ALA A 124 6.52 -24.16 9.15
N ASP A 125 5.94 -25.35 8.93
CA ASP A 125 5.72 -25.91 7.60
C ASP A 125 4.70 -25.11 6.81
N LYS A 126 3.66 -24.59 7.49
CA LYS A 126 2.66 -23.72 6.84
C LYS A 126 3.26 -22.38 6.44
N ILE A 127 4.12 -21.80 7.28
CA ILE A 127 4.86 -20.57 6.96
C ILE A 127 5.80 -20.83 5.78
N ALA A 128 6.54 -21.94 5.80
CA ALA A 128 7.42 -22.34 4.71
C ALA A 128 6.66 -22.54 3.40
N ALA A 129 5.49 -23.20 3.43
CA ALA A 129 4.63 -23.37 2.27
C ALA A 129 4.17 -22.03 1.69
N PHE A 130 3.80 -21.04 2.53
CA PHE A 130 3.44 -19.70 2.07
C PHE A 130 4.60 -19.00 1.35
N TYR A 131 5.83 -19.08 1.87
CA TYR A 131 7.00 -18.48 1.21
C TYR A 131 7.52 -19.29 0.02
N ALA A 132 7.18 -20.59 -0.06
CA ALA A 132 7.49 -21.43 -1.21
C ALA A 132 6.54 -21.22 -2.39
N ASP A 133 5.36 -20.62 -2.16
CA ASP A 133 4.38 -20.34 -3.19
C ASP A 133 4.99 -19.55 -4.37
N PRO A 134 4.79 -19.99 -5.62
CA PRO A 134 5.42 -19.35 -6.78
C PRO A 134 4.97 -17.90 -6.96
N VAL A 135 3.71 -17.57 -6.68
CA VAL A 135 3.20 -16.19 -6.76
C VAL A 135 3.87 -15.32 -5.71
N LYS A 136 4.04 -15.84 -4.50
CA LYS A 136 4.79 -15.13 -3.44
C LYS A 136 6.23 -14.87 -3.85
N ARG A 137 6.92 -15.89 -4.38
CA ARG A 137 8.31 -15.79 -4.83
C ARG A 137 8.49 -14.81 -5.98
N ASP A 138 7.59 -14.82 -6.96
CA ASP A 138 7.63 -13.90 -8.11
C ASP A 138 7.42 -12.45 -7.66
N CYS A 139 6.48 -12.23 -6.74
CA CYS A 139 6.25 -10.92 -6.14
C CYS A 139 7.49 -10.40 -5.40
N ASP A 140 8.13 -11.26 -4.58
CA ASP A 140 9.34 -10.90 -3.85
C ASP A 140 10.52 -10.61 -4.77
N GLN A 141 10.73 -11.44 -5.80
CA GLN A 141 11.80 -11.25 -6.78
C GLN A 141 11.59 -9.95 -7.55
N TRP A 142 10.36 -9.66 -7.98
CA TRP A 142 10.04 -8.40 -8.65
C TRP A 142 10.28 -7.19 -7.74
N ALA A 143 9.84 -7.26 -6.47
CA ALA A 143 10.03 -6.19 -5.51
C ALA A 143 11.52 -5.95 -5.21
N ALA A 144 12.29 -7.02 -5.00
CA ALA A 144 13.72 -6.96 -4.77
C ALA A 144 14.46 -6.40 -5.99
N ALA A 145 14.16 -6.89 -7.20
CA ALA A 145 14.75 -6.39 -8.44
C ALA A 145 14.50 -4.89 -8.61
N LYS A 146 13.26 -4.42 -8.38
CA LYS A 146 12.91 -3.00 -8.42
C LYS A 146 13.67 -2.18 -7.37
N ALA A 147 13.84 -2.71 -6.16
CA ALA A 147 14.62 -2.03 -5.11
C ALA A 147 16.10 -1.89 -5.48
N PHE A 148 16.73 -2.95 -6.01
CA PHE A 148 18.13 -2.90 -6.43
C PHE A 148 18.36 -2.02 -7.66
N ASP A 149 17.40 -1.97 -8.57
CA ASP A 149 17.41 -1.06 -9.71
C ASP A 149 17.36 0.41 -9.27
N PHE A 150 16.42 0.77 -8.38
CA PHE A 150 16.35 2.13 -7.82
C PHE A 150 17.60 2.52 -7.03
N ARG A 151 18.19 1.57 -6.30
CA ARG A 151 19.49 1.76 -5.65
C ARG A 151 20.56 2.08 -6.69
N SER A 152 20.63 1.31 -7.78
CA SER A 152 21.61 1.51 -8.84
C SER A 152 21.46 2.87 -9.54
N VAL A 153 20.22 3.29 -9.84
CA VAL A 153 19.93 4.64 -10.33
C VAL A 153 20.51 5.70 -9.40
N SER A 154 20.42 5.48 -8.09
CA SER A 154 20.83 6.46 -7.08
C SER A 154 22.34 6.52 -6.86
N ILE A 155 23.02 5.38 -6.77
CA ILE A 155 24.41 5.32 -6.27
C ILE A 155 25.43 4.69 -7.23
N ALA A 156 25.00 3.99 -8.28
CA ALA A 156 25.96 3.29 -9.14
C ALA A 156 26.78 4.27 -10.00
N THR A 157 28.07 3.98 -10.14
CA THR A 157 29.08 4.90 -10.72
C THR A 157 29.41 4.62 -12.19
N SER A 158 28.91 3.52 -12.76
CA SER A 158 29.18 3.18 -14.16
C SER A 158 28.76 4.29 -15.14
N PRO A 159 29.37 4.40 -16.33
CA PRO A 159 28.98 5.38 -17.35
C PRO A 159 27.50 5.32 -17.71
N TYR A 160 26.90 4.12 -17.79
CA TYR A 160 25.48 3.91 -18.06
C TYR A 160 24.59 4.63 -17.03
N TRP A 161 24.75 4.31 -15.75
CA TRP A 161 23.95 4.92 -14.66
C TRP A 161 24.17 6.43 -14.54
N THR A 162 25.38 6.90 -14.85
CA THR A 162 25.69 8.34 -14.88
C THR A 162 24.94 9.04 -16.01
N ALA A 163 24.99 8.51 -17.24
CA ALA A 163 24.24 9.03 -18.37
C ALA A 163 22.72 9.03 -18.10
N GLN A 164 22.20 7.96 -17.49
CA GLN A 164 20.79 7.85 -17.16
C GLN A 164 20.33 8.89 -16.12
N ARG A 165 21.13 9.16 -15.08
CA ARG A 165 20.83 10.24 -14.12
C ARG A 165 20.83 11.60 -14.79
N SER A 166 21.79 11.87 -15.68
CA SER A 166 21.86 13.11 -16.46
C SER A 166 20.65 13.27 -17.38
N ALA A 167 20.24 12.19 -18.06
CA ALA A 167 19.03 12.19 -18.89
C ALA A 167 17.77 12.49 -18.07
N ARG A 168 17.62 11.87 -16.89
CA ARG A 168 16.52 12.17 -15.96
C ARG A 168 16.55 13.62 -15.49
N PHE A 169 17.72 14.16 -15.16
CA PHE A 169 17.86 15.56 -14.79
C PHE A 169 17.38 16.50 -15.91
N MET A 170 17.81 16.25 -17.15
CA MET A 170 17.40 17.01 -18.32
C MET A 170 15.88 16.94 -18.55
N ALA A 171 15.30 15.73 -18.44
CA ALA A 171 13.85 15.52 -18.60
C ALA A 171 13.02 16.24 -17.52
N TRP A 172 13.41 16.15 -16.25
CA TRP A 172 12.72 16.87 -15.18
C TRP A 172 12.89 18.39 -15.28
N SER A 173 14.05 18.86 -15.75
CA SER A 173 14.31 20.29 -15.97
C SER A 173 13.45 20.84 -17.12
N SER A 174 13.35 20.11 -18.23
CA SER A 174 12.53 20.52 -19.37
C SER A 174 11.04 20.51 -19.01
N GLN A 175 10.56 19.47 -18.31
CA GLN A 175 9.18 19.43 -17.83
C GLN A 175 8.88 20.58 -16.87
N GLY A 176 9.76 20.83 -15.91
CA GLY A 176 9.57 21.92 -14.95
C GLY A 176 9.54 23.30 -15.62
N LEU A 177 10.36 23.52 -16.65
CA LEU A 177 10.32 24.74 -17.46
C LEU A 177 9.00 24.85 -18.24
N LEU A 178 8.58 23.79 -18.93
CA LEU A 178 7.31 23.76 -19.66
C LEU A 178 6.11 24.05 -18.75
N ARG A 179 6.09 23.45 -17.55
CA ARG A 179 5.04 23.67 -16.56
C ARG A 179 4.98 25.12 -16.08
N ARG A 180 6.13 25.76 -15.85
CA ARG A 180 6.20 27.18 -15.46
C ARG A 180 5.71 28.13 -16.55
N LEU A 181 5.89 27.74 -17.81
CA LEU A 181 5.44 28.50 -18.98
C LEU A 181 3.95 28.28 -19.30
N GLY A 182 3.20 27.58 -18.45
CA GLY A 182 1.77 27.31 -18.65
C GLY A 182 1.48 26.15 -19.61
N GLY A 183 2.50 25.38 -20.00
CA GLY A 183 2.33 24.20 -20.83
C GLY A 183 1.62 23.08 -20.07
N ALA A 184 0.45 22.66 -20.56
CA ALA A 184 -0.32 21.52 -20.04
C ALA A 184 0.28 20.14 -20.43
N PHE A 185 1.58 20.08 -20.75
CA PHE A 185 2.24 18.85 -21.18
C PHE A 185 2.86 18.12 -19.99
N HIS A 186 2.39 16.90 -19.76
CA HIS A 186 3.03 15.95 -18.85
C HIS A 186 3.94 15.04 -19.68
N LEU A 187 5.25 15.20 -19.54
CA LEU A 187 6.21 14.24 -20.09
C LEU A 187 6.37 13.13 -19.06
N GLU A 188 5.74 11.97 -19.25
CA GLU A 188 6.10 10.77 -18.49
C GLU A 188 7.59 10.50 -18.75
N PRO A 189 8.51 10.73 -17.78
CA PRO A 189 9.95 10.73 -18.06
C PRO A 189 10.52 9.30 -18.12
N ASN A 190 9.66 8.28 -18.26
CA ASN A 190 10.00 6.88 -18.38
C ASN A 190 10.40 6.46 -19.80
N PHE A 191 11.13 7.33 -20.52
CA PHE A 191 11.72 7.00 -21.83
C PHE A 191 12.67 5.80 -21.82
N LEU A 192 13.12 5.35 -20.64
CA LEU A 192 14.03 4.22 -20.45
C LEU A 192 13.43 3.07 -19.62
N GLY A 193 12.10 3.01 -19.43
CA GLY A 193 11.44 1.80 -18.88
C GLY A 193 11.52 1.55 -17.37
N HIS A 194 12.01 2.49 -16.57
CA HIS A 194 12.09 2.31 -15.11
C HIS A 194 10.86 2.91 -14.41
N SER A 195 9.87 2.08 -14.12
CA SER A 195 8.60 2.48 -13.48
C SER A 195 8.83 3.40 -12.29
N SER A 196 8.02 4.46 -12.18
CA SER A 196 7.85 5.24 -10.96
C SER A 196 7.37 4.34 -9.80
N SER A 197 7.65 4.75 -8.57
CA SER A 197 7.19 4.08 -7.33
C SER A 197 5.67 4.12 -7.13
N SER A 198 4.93 4.73 -8.07
CA SER A 198 3.49 4.60 -8.15
C SER A 198 3.14 3.18 -8.62
N SER A 199 2.54 2.43 -7.73
CA SER A 199 1.98 1.09 -7.89
C SER A 199 0.89 1.05 -8.96
N SER A 200 1.27 1.10 -10.24
CA SER A 200 0.43 0.56 -11.31
C SER A 200 0.47 -0.96 -11.18
N SER A 201 -0.50 -1.48 -10.43
CA SER A 201 -0.74 -2.92 -10.36
C SER A 201 -1.23 -3.31 -11.75
N SER A 202 -0.43 -4.06 -12.51
CA SER A 202 -0.89 -4.66 -13.75
C SER A 202 -2.09 -5.55 -13.42
N SER A 203 -3.25 -5.25 -13.98
CA SER A 203 -4.45 -6.07 -13.88
C SER A 203 -4.24 -7.38 -14.63
N SER A 204 -3.70 -8.39 -13.95
CA SER A 204 -3.74 -9.78 -14.42
C SER A 204 -5.10 -10.39 -14.07
N SER A 205 -6.13 -9.97 -14.81
CA SER A 205 -7.43 -10.64 -14.81
C SER A 205 -7.30 -11.94 -15.61
N ARG A 206 -6.93 -13.05 -14.97
CA ARG A 206 -7.19 -14.38 -15.51
C ARG A 206 -8.45 -14.91 -14.86
N SER A 207 -9.56 -14.78 -15.59
CA SER A 207 -10.82 -15.44 -15.32
C SER A 207 -10.62 -16.95 -15.33
N SER A 208 -10.49 -17.56 -14.16
CA SER A 208 -10.68 -19.00 -13.98
C SER A 208 -12.16 -19.25 -13.69
N SER A 209 -12.94 -19.43 -14.75
CA SER A 209 -14.26 -20.06 -14.67
C SER A 209 -14.06 -21.55 -14.38
N SER A 210 -14.30 -21.96 -13.14
CA SER A 210 -14.47 -23.37 -12.78
C SER A 210 -15.97 -23.71 -12.81
N PRO A 211 -16.38 -24.82 -13.45
CA PRO A 211 -17.77 -25.22 -13.52
C PRO A 211 -18.23 -25.82 -12.19
N SER A 212 -19.49 -25.52 -11.87
CA SER A 212 -20.30 -26.13 -10.82
C SER A 212 -20.38 -27.66 -10.96
N SER A 213 -20.11 -28.39 -9.89
CA SER A 213 -20.60 -29.77 -9.71
C SER A 213 -21.14 -29.95 -8.30
N SER A 214 -22.46 -30.02 -8.24
CA SER A 214 -23.29 -30.47 -7.13
C SER A 214 -23.15 -31.97 -6.89
N SER A 215 -22.94 -32.40 -5.65
CA SER A 215 -23.59 -33.59 -5.05
C SER A 215 -23.09 -33.82 -3.62
N LEU A 216 -23.99 -33.63 -2.66
CA LEU A 216 -23.92 -34.21 -1.31
C LEU A 216 -24.12 -35.74 -1.41
N PRO A 217 -23.53 -36.53 -0.51
CA PRO A 217 -24.17 -37.75 -0.06
C PRO A 217 -24.64 -37.61 1.38
N SER A 218 -25.90 -37.97 1.58
CA SER A 218 -26.49 -38.26 2.88
C SER A 218 -25.94 -39.59 3.43
N ALA A 219 -25.49 -39.58 4.67
CA ALA A 219 -25.65 -40.63 5.69
C ALA A 219 -25.19 -40.06 7.03
#